data_AF-A0A925UQX4-F1
#
_entry.id   AF-A0A925UQX4-F1
#
_cell.length_a   1.000
_cell.length_b   1.000
_cell.length_c   1.000
_cell.angle_alpha   90.00
_cell.angle_beta   90.00
_cell.angle_gamma   90.00
#
_symmetry.space_group_name_H-M   'P 1'
#
loop_
_entity.id
_entity.type
_entity.pdbx_description
1 polymer ?
#
loop_
_entity_poly.entity_id
_entity_poly.type
_entity_poly.pdbx_seq_one_letter_code
_entity_poly.pdbx_strand_id
1 'polypeptide(L)'
;MSLKNMSDLLKQYDINILWMAVECGEEKTKPKDISGLNQYILWGIPGKPFIKNSIDSSLAKGDYEQYENQIMNELKWLNENKNIIIPDKDLLKQNGIDNSVNTKADYVLKNGIKIYGVQITGPTKELLKLQKENFIRFEEVKDIGFWFWH
;
A
#
# COMPACT_ATOMS: atom_id res chain seq x y z
N MET A 1 -9.92 5.41 -1.73
CA MET A 1 -9.51 6.64 -2.46
C MET A 1 -8.67 6.25 -3.67
N SER A 2 -8.79 6.92 -4.82
CA SER A 2 -7.94 6.59 -5.99
C SER A 2 -6.50 7.06 -5.78
N LEU A 3 -5.56 6.49 -6.55
CA LEU A 3 -4.15 6.88 -6.52
C LEU A 3 -3.95 8.36 -6.83
N LYS A 4 -4.60 8.86 -7.88
CA LYS A 4 -4.59 10.27 -8.27
C LYS A 4 -4.98 11.19 -7.10
N ASN A 5 -6.14 10.94 -6.50
CA ASN A 5 -6.65 11.78 -5.42
C ASN A 5 -5.71 11.76 -4.21
N MET A 6 -5.13 10.59 -3.91
CA MET A 6 -4.17 10.44 -2.83
C MET A 6 -2.86 11.21 -3.11
N SER A 7 -2.32 11.10 -4.33
CA SER A 7 -1.16 11.86 -4.78
C SER A 7 -1.42 13.37 -4.72
N ASP A 8 -2.61 13.81 -5.16
CA ASP A 8 -3.01 15.21 -5.14
C ASP A 8 -3.15 15.79 -3.73
N LEU A 9 -3.56 14.98 -2.77
CA LEU A 9 -3.64 15.38 -1.35
C LEU A 9 -2.26 15.50 -0.70
N LEU A 10 -1.35 14.58 -1.00
CA LEU A 10 -0.06 14.51 -0.32
C LEU A 10 1.03 15.37 -0.97
N LYS A 11 0.89 15.77 -2.25
CA LYS A 11 1.90 16.57 -2.97
C LYS A 11 2.24 17.92 -2.33
N GLN A 12 1.37 18.43 -1.45
CA GLN A 12 1.58 19.71 -0.77
C GLN A 12 2.51 19.61 0.45
N TYR A 13 2.85 18.39 0.88
CA TYR A 13 3.75 18.15 1.99
C TYR A 13 5.08 17.61 1.46
N ASP A 14 6.17 18.01 2.10
CA ASP A 14 7.49 17.43 1.83
C ASP A 14 7.62 16.09 2.58
N ILE A 15 7.03 15.04 2.01
CA ILE A 15 6.96 13.70 2.58
C ILE A 15 7.21 12.64 1.50
N ASN A 16 7.73 11.49 1.92
CA ASN A 16 7.90 10.31 1.09
C ASN A 16 6.84 9.26 1.45
N ILE A 17 6.17 8.73 0.44
CA ILE A 17 5.28 7.58 0.58
C ILE A 17 6.15 6.31 0.57
N LEU A 18 6.04 5.50 1.62
CA LEU A 18 6.76 4.23 1.74
C LEU A 18 5.90 3.06 1.25
N TRP A 19 4.63 3.05 1.63
CA TRP A 19 3.71 1.96 1.33
C TRP A 19 2.26 2.43 1.39
N MET A 20 1.37 1.78 0.64
CA MET A 20 -0.06 2.10 0.59
C MET A 20 -0.89 0.85 0.74
N ALA A 21 -1.84 0.87 1.67
CA ALA A 21 -2.82 -0.20 1.86
C ALA A 21 -3.89 -0.12 0.77
N VAL A 22 -4.10 -1.22 0.05
CA VAL A 22 -5.00 -1.28 -1.12
C VAL A 22 -6.15 -2.26 -0.85
N GLU A 23 -7.35 -1.85 -1.23
CA GLU A 23 -8.55 -2.69 -1.15
C GLU A 23 -8.41 -3.91 -2.09
N CYS A 24 -8.54 -5.09 -1.49
CA CYS A 24 -8.56 -6.41 -2.08
C CYS A 24 -9.86 -7.19 -1.77
N GLY A 25 -10.80 -6.59 -1.04
CA GLY A 25 -12.12 -7.17 -0.75
C GLY A 25 -12.19 -8.02 0.52
N GLU A 26 -11.09 -8.13 1.27
CA GLU A 26 -10.98 -8.96 2.49
C GLU A 26 -10.61 -8.12 3.73
N GLU A 27 -10.71 -6.79 3.67
CA GLU A 27 -10.23 -5.87 4.72
C GLU A 27 -10.97 -6.05 6.04
N LYS A 28 -12.18 -6.60 6.01
CA LYS A 28 -13.01 -6.87 7.20
C LYS A 28 -12.72 -8.23 7.82
N THR A 29 -11.94 -9.07 7.15
CA THR A 29 -11.63 -10.43 7.60
C THR A 29 -10.62 -10.37 8.73
N LYS A 30 -10.99 -10.93 9.88
CA LYS A 30 -10.13 -11.06 11.05
C LYS A 30 -9.65 -12.51 11.17
N PRO A 31 -8.33 -12.78 11.10
CA PRO A 31 -7.80 -14.10 11.40
C PRO A 31 -8.00 -14.42 12.88
N LYS A 32 -8.33 -15.68 13.18
CA LYS A 32 -8.26 -16.28 14.51
C LYS A 32 -6.80 -16.32 14.96
N ASP A 33 -6.61 -16.20 16.28
CA ASP A 33 -5.33 -16.35 16.98
C ASP A 33 -4.22 -15.33 16.65
N ILE A 34 -4.57 -14.17 16.08
CA ILE A 34 -3.66 -13.02 16.00
C ILE A 34 -3.95 -12.03 17.14
N SER A 35 -3.06 -11.96 18.13
CA SER A 35 -3.10 -10.96 19.20
C SER A 35 -2.37 -9.67 18.78
N GLY A 36 -3.07 -8.55 18.64
CA GLY A 36 -2.49 -7.24 18.30
C GLY A 36 -3.54 -6.22 17.83
N LEU A 37 -3.16 -4.95 17.66
CA LEU A 37 -4.07 -3.86 17.23
C LEU A 37 -4.35 -3.82 15.71
N ASN A 38 -3.61 -4.58 14.89
CA ASN A 38 -3.78 -4.68 13.43
C ASN A 38 -4.20 -6.11 13.01
N GLN A 39 -5.42 -6.52 13.37
CA GLN A 39 -5.95 -7.88 13.17
C GLN A 39 -6.57 -8.11 11.78
N TYR A 40 -6.32 -7.23 10.81
CA TYR A 40 -6.87 -7.35 9.46
C TYR A 40 -5.77 -7.70 8.48
N ILE A 41 -6.13 -8.36 7.39
CA ILE A 41 -5.18 -8.64 6.31
C ILE A 41 -4.94 -7.36 5.55
N LEU A 42 -3.76 -6.80 5.78
CA LEU A 42 -3.28 -5.63 5.09
C LEU A 42 -2.49 -6.09 3.87
N TRP A 43 -3.03 -5.81 2.70
CA TRP A 43 -2.32 -5.93 1.43
C TRP A 43 -2.14 -4.55 0.81
N GLY A 44 -1.10 -4.38 0.02
CA GLY A 44 -0.79 -3.07 -0.50
C GLY A 44 0.41 -3.02 -1.41
N ILE A 45 0.71 -1.82 -1.89
CA ILE A 45 1.70 -1.53 -2.92
C ILE A 45 2.76 -0.58 -2.38
N PRO A 46 4.03 -0.69 -2.81
CA PRO A 46 5.12 0.13 -2.29
C PRO A 46 5.07 1.54 -2.90
N GLY A 47 5.42 2.58 -2.15
CA GLY A 47 5.45 3.96 -2.68
C GLY A 47 6.43 4.17 -3.84
N LYS A 48 7.44 3.29 -3.95
CA LYS A 48 8.35 3.16 -5.08
C LYS A 48 8.41 1.70 -5.55
N PRO A 49 8.16 1.40 -6.84
CA PRO A 49 8.27 0.05 -7.36
C PRO A 49 9.71 -0.48 -7.29
N PHE A 50 9.88 -1.80 -7.08
CA PHE A 50 11.19 -2.45 -6.97
C PHE A 50 11.74 -2.95 -8.32
N ILE A 51 11.53 -2.18 -9.40
CA ILE A 51 11.90 -2.61 -10.76
C ILE A 51 13.33 -2.17 -11.09
N LYS A 52 14.17 -3.13 -11.46
CA LYS A 52 15.49 -2.86 -12.05
C LYS A 52 15.27 -2.32 -13.47
N ASN A 53 15.70 -1.08 -13.74
CA ASN A 53 15.52 -0.34 -15.00
C ASN A 53 14.14 0.31 -15.25
N SER A 54 13.25 0.43 -14.25
CA SER A 54 12.11 1.33 -14.44
C SER A 54 12.61 2.78 -14.44
N ILE A 55 12.04 3.59 -15.34
CA ILE A 55 11.97 5.04 -15.17
C ILE A 55 11.57 5.31 -13.71
N ASP A 56 12.13 6.33 -13.07
CA ASP A 56 11.93 6.66 -11.65
C ASP A 56 10.47 7.09 -11.38
N SER A 57 9.56 6.13 -11.48
CA SER A 57 8.11 6.16 -11.29
C SER A 57 7.84 6.12 -9.80
N SER A 58 8.28 7.15 -9.11
CA SER A 58 7.91 7.36 -7.72
C SER A 58 6.65 8.22 -7.70
N LEU A 59 5.65 7.82 -6.92
CA LEU A 59 4.51 8.69 -6.60
C LEU A 59 4.94 10.02 -6.02
N ALA A 60 6.08 10.06 -5.32
CA ALA A 60 6.63 11.29 -4.76
C ALA A 60 7.03 12.32 -5.84
N LYS A 61 7.20 11.90 -7.11
CA LYS A 61 7.49 12.80 -8.24
C LYS A 61 6.25 13.33 -8.95
N GLY A 62 5.05 12.96 -8.52
CA GLY A 62 3.79 13.42 -9.09
C GLY A 62 3.35 12.73 -10.38
N ASP A 63 4.08 11.72 -10.86
CA ASP A 63 3.70 10.90 -12.02
C ASP A 63 2.90 9.67 -11.58
N TYR A 64 1.67 9.91 -11.12
CA TYR A 64 0.79 8.83 -10.64
C TYR A 64 0.34 7.90 -11.77
N GLU A 65 0.19 8.40 -13.01
CA GLU A 65 -0.28 7.59 -14.14
C GLU A 65 0.77 6.56 -14.57
N GLN A 66 2.03 6.98 -14.66
CA GLN A 66 3.11 6.05 -14.95
C GLN A 66 3.25 5.02 -13.83
N TYR A 67 3.19 5.44 -12.57
CA TYR A 67 3.23 4.54 -11.43
C TYR A 67 2.06 3.53 -11.47
N GLU A 68 0.82 4.00 -11.66
CA GLU A 68 -0.37 3.15 -11.70
C GLU A 68 -0.25 2.09 -12.80
N ASN A 69 0.14 2.51 -14.00
CA ASN A 69 0.34 1.59 -15.13
C ASN A 69 1.39 0.52 -14.84
N GLN A 70 2.48 0.89 -14.17
CA GLN A 70 3.51 -0.08 -13.78
C GLN A 70 2.99 -1.09 -12.76
N ILE A 71 2.34 -0.63 -11.69
CA ILE A 71 1.76 -1.52 -10.68
C ILE A 71 0.70 -2.44 -11.30
N MET A 72 -0.15 -1.93 -12.18
CA MET A 72 -1.16 -2.75 -12.85
C MET A 72 -0.52 -3.81 -13.76
N ASN A 73 0.57 -3.48 -14.45
CA ASN A 73 1.34 -4.45 -15.25
C ASN A 73 2.01 -5.51 -14.38
N GLU A 74 2.58 -5.12 -13.23
CA GLU A 74 3.16 -6.07 -12.27
C GLU A 74 2.09 -7.00 -11.71
N LEU A 75 0.93 -6.47 -11.33
CA LEU A 75 -0.16 -7.28 -10.82
C LEU A 75 -0.70 -8.24 -11.87
N LYS A 76 -0.78 -7.80 -13.12
CA LYS A 76 -1.11 -8.68 -14.24
C LYS A 76 -0.08 -9.79 -14.39
N TRP A 77 1.21 -9.48 -14.35
CA TRP A 77 2.27 -10.47 -14.43
C TRP A 77 2.22 -11.46 -13.27
N LEU A 78 2.04 -10.98 -12.03
CA LEU A 78 1.89 -11.84 -10.85
C LEU A 78 0.68 -12.76 -10.98
N ASN A 79 -0.43 -12.23 -11.49
CA ASN A 79 -1.65 -12.99 -11.74
C ASN A 79 -1.51 -14.00 -12.89
N GLU A 80 -0.67 -13.75 -13.89
CA GLU A 80 -0.36 -14.72 -14.95
C GLU A 80 0.61 -15.81 -14.46
N ASN A 81 1.44 -15.50 -13.45
CA ASN A 81 2.48 -16.37 -12.92
C ASN A 81 2.14 -16.92 -11.51
N LYS A 82 0.88 -17.34 -11.34
CA LYS A 82 0.27 -17.77 -10.06
C LYS A 82 1.07 -18.79 -9.24
N ASN A 83 1.93 -19.56 -9.90
CA ASN A 83 2.69 -20.65 -9.28
C ASN A 83 3.96 -20.18 -8.55
N ILE A 84 4.36 -18.91 -8.71
CA ILE A 84 5.58 -18.37 -8.08
C ILE A 84 5.35 -18.05 -6.59
N ILE A 85 4.14 -17.61 -6.24
CA ILE A 85 3.79 -17.23 -4.86
C ILE A 85 2.91 -18.31 -4.25
N ILE A 86 3.51 -19.09 -3.35
CA ILE A 86 2.81 -20.15 -2.63
C ILE A 86 2.08 -19.52 -1.43
N PRO A 87 0.75 -19.71 -1.28
CA PRO A 87 0.02 -19.18 -0.14
C PRO A 87 0.50 -19.81 1.17
N ASP A 88 0.33 -19.05 2.24
CA ASP A 88 0.54 -19.53 3.60
C ASP A 88 -0.54 -20.58 3.93
N LYS A 89 -0.10 -21.81 4.14
CA LYS A 89 -0.98 -22.95 4.39
C LYS A 89 -1.70 -22.85 5.73
N ASP A 90 -1.10 -22.22 6.73
CA ASP A 90 -1.68 -22.11 8.06
C ASP A 90 -2.77 -21.05 8.09
N LEU A 91 -2.54 -19.91 7.43
CA LEU A 91 -3.59 -18.88 7.25
C LEU A 91 -4.79 -19.44 6.49
N LEU A 92 -4.57 -20.18 5.41
CA LEU A 92 -5.64 -20.79 4.63
C LEU A 92 -6.42 -21.82 5.45
N LYS A 93 -5.72 -22.74 6.14
CA LYS A 93 -6.38 -23.83 6.90
C LYS A 93 -7.14 -23.34 8.12
N GLN A 94 -6.55 -22.43 8.89
CA GLN A 94 -7.11 -22.02 10.18
C GLN A 94 -8.18 -20.94 10.03
N ASN A 95 -8.01 -20.07 9.02
CA ASN A 95 -8.84 -18.87 8.86
C ASN A 95 -9.72 -18.91 7.61
N GLY A 96 -9.52 -19.86 6.70
CA GLY A 96 -10.19 -19.85 5.39
C GLY A 96 -9.73 -18.70 4.51
N ILE A 97 -8.55 -18.13 4.79
CA ILE A 97 -8.04 -16.94 4.14
C ILE A 97 -7.03 -17.36 3.09
N ASP A 98 -7.36 -17.14 1.84
CA ASP A 98 -6.38 -17.25 0.77
C ASP A 98 -5.54 -15.97 0.70
N ASN A 99 -4.36 -16.00 1.33
CA ASN A 99 -3.38 -14.92 1.21
C ASN A 99 -2.58 -14.98 -0.10
N SER A 100 -2.94 -15.84 -1.05
CA SER A 100 -2.33 -15.83 -2.37
C SER A 100 -2.47 -14.44 -2.99
N VAL A 101 -1.44 -14.04 -3.73
CA VAL A 101 -1.44 -12.78 -4.47
C VAL A 101 -2.50 -12.80 -5.57
N ASN A 102 -2.95 -13.98 -6.00
CA ASN A 102 -3.86 -14.14 -7.14
C ASN A 102 -5.24 -13.54 -6.87
N THR A 103 -5.89 -13.91 -5.76
CA THR A 103 -7.23 -13.39 -5.42
C THR A 103 -7.22 -11.88 -5.22
N LYS A 104 -6.12 -11.37 -4.63
CA LYS A 104 -5.90 -9.95 -4.35
C LYS A 104 -5.60 -9.17 -5.63
N ALA A 105 -4.71 -9.68 -6.49
CA ALA A 105 -4.40 -9.10 -7.79
C ALA A 105 -5.64 -9.11 -8.71
N ASP A 106 -6.39 -10.20 -8.78
CA ASP A 106 -7.64 -10.29 -9.54
C ASP A 106 -8.66 -9.22 -9.08
N TYR A 107 -8.78 -9.00 -7.77
CA TYR A 107 -9.63 -7.93 -7.23
C TYR A 107 -9.16 -6.55 -7.68
N VAL A 108 -7.88 -6.22 -7.53
CA VAL A 108 -7.33 -4.91 -7.89
C VAL A 108 -7.39 -4.67 -9.40
N LEU A 109 -7.07 -5.68 -10.22
CA LEU A 109 -7.16 -5.59 -11.68
C LEU A 109 -8.59 -5.30 -12.14
N LYS A 110 -9.60 -5.84 -11.45
CA LYS A 110 -11.02 -5.61 -11.77
C LYS A 110 -11.55 -4.26 -11.26
N ASN A 111 -11.12 -3.83 -10.08
CA ASN A 111 -11.71 -2.69 -9.37
C ASN A 111 -10.86 -1.41 -9.44
N GLY A 112 -9.65 -1.49 -9.97
CA GLY A 112 -8.64 -0.44 -9.91
C GLY A 112 -7.99 -0.33 -8.53
N ILE A 113 -6.94 0.49 -8.44
CA ILE A 113 -6.22 0.73 -7.19
C ILE A 113 -7.04 1.66 -6.29
N LYS A 114 -7.50 1.13 -5.15
CA LYS A 114 -8.21 1.88 -4.12
C LYS A 114 -7.44 1.84 -2.81
N ILE A 115 -6.98 3.00 -2.36
CA ILE A 115 -6.15 3.18 -1.18
C ILE A 115 -7.02 3.56 0.01
N TYR A 116 -6.77 2.92 1.15
CA TYR A 116 -7.43 3.23 2.43
C TYR A 116 -6.45 3.53 3.58
N GLY A 117 -5.16 3.34 3.36
CA GLY A 117 -4.11 3.65 4.33
C GLY A 117 -2.79 3.95 3.64
N VAL A 118 -1.94 4.72 4.30
CA VAL A 118 -0.62 5.09 3.78
C VAL A 118 0.40 5.07 4.91
N GLN A 119 1.59 4.55 4.62
CA GLN A 119 2.77 4.73 5.42
C GLN A 119 3.65 5.79 4.76
N ILE A 120 3.96 6.85 5.50
CA ILE A 120 4.75 7.99 5.05
C ILE A 120 5.94 8.21 5.96
N THR A 121 6.95 8.89 5.46
CA THR A 121 8.09 9.40 6.22
C THR A 121 8.43 10.81 5.76
N GLY A 122 9.07 11.60 6.61
CA GLY A 122 9.38 12.99 6.30
C GLY A 122 9.89 13.75 7.52
N PRO A 123 10.21 15.04 7.35
CA PRO A 123 10.50 15.93 8.46
C PRO A 123 9.33 15.97 9.44
N THR A 124 9.60 15.86 10.74
CA THR A 124 8.55 15.87 11.78
C THR A 124 7.62 17.07 11.65
N LYS A 125 8.14 18.25 11.29
CA LYS A 125 7.33 19.46 11.09
C LYS A 125 6.30 19.33 9.97
N GLU A 126 6.64 18.61 8.91
CA GLU A 126 5.72 18.35 7.79
C GLU A 126 4.66 17.32 8.20
N LEU A 127 5.08 16.23 8.86
CA LEU A 127 4.16 15.20 9.36
C LEU A 127 3.14 15.76 10.36
N LEU A 128 3.55 16.67 11.25
CA LEU A 128 2.64 17.29 12.21
C LEU A 128 1.55 18.17 11.57
N LYS A 129 1.71 18.61 10.32
CA LYS A 129 0.64 19.33 9.60
C LYS A 129 -0.55 18.42 9.33
N LEU A 130 -0.30 17.13 9.12
CA LEU A 130 -1.33 16.13 8.80
C LEU A 130 -2.31 15.89 9.95
N GLN A 131 -1.89 16.08 11.21
CA GLN A 131 -2.77 15.92 12.38
C GLN A 131 -3.97 16.88 12.38
N LYS A 132 -3.89 17.97 11.61
CA LYS A 132 -4.97 18.96 11.49
C LYS A 132 -5.94 18.63 10.35
N GLU A 133 -5.66 17.61 9.57
CA GLU A 133 -6.43 17.25 8.39
C GLU A 133 -7.61 16.33 8.74
N ASN A 134 -8.81 16.75 8.36
CA ASN A 134 -10.04 16.02 8.69
C ASN A 134 -10.22 14.70 7.91
N PHE A 135 -9.38 14.45 6.90
CA PHE A 135 -9.43 13.20 6.12
C PHE A 135 -8.69 12.04 6.82
N ILE A 136 -7.88 12.32 7.84
CA ILE A 136 -7.15 11.30 8.60
C ILE A 136 -8.06 10.76 9.69
N ARG A 137 -8.34 9.46 9.64
CA ARG A 137 -9.19 8.78 10.61
C ARG A 137 -8.42 8.23 11.81
N PHE A 138 -7.18 7.83 11.57
CA PHE A 138 -6.30 7.22 12.55
C PHE A 138 -4.84 7.40 12.11
N GLU A 139 -3.95 7.63 13.06
CA GLU A 139 -2.52 7.77 12.85
C GLU A 139 -1.75 7.00 13.93
N GLU A 140 -0.63 6.39 13.56
CA GLU A 140 0.25 5.67 14.47
C GLU A 140 1.70 5.89 14.04
N VAL A 141 2.55 6.26 14.99
CA VAL A 141 3.99 6.38 14.76
C VAL A 141 4.61 4.99 14.92
N LYS A 142 5.20 4.47 13.84
CA LYS A 142 5.85 3.15 13.84
C LYS A 142 7.35 3.22 14.15
N ASP A 143 8.01 4.28 13.70
CA ASP A 143 9.46 4.43 13.81
C ASP A 143 9.84 5.92 13.89
N ILE A 144 10.98 6.21 14.50
CA ILE A 144 11.54 7.56 14.64
C ILE A 144 13.03 7.48 14.33
N GLY A 145 13.48 8.29 13.38
CA GLY A 145 14.89 8.36 12.99
C GLY A 145 15.34 9.79 12.72
N PHE A 146 16.64 9.96 12.49
CA PHE A 146 17.18 11.23 12.02
C PHE A 146 16.84 11.45 10.55
N TRP A 147 16.34 12.64 10.24
CA TRP A 147 16.11 13.06 8.86
C TRP A 147 17.37 13.72 8.31
N PHE A 148 18.03 13.05 7.35
CA PHE A 148 19.23 13.57 6.71
C PHE A 148 18.85 14.45 5.52
N TRP A 149 19.03 15.76 5.67
CA TRP A 149 18.75 16.79 4.65
C TRP A 149 19.86 16.90 3.57
N HIS A 150 20.41 15.78 3.12
CA HIS A 150 21.50 15.79 2.13
C HIS A 150 20.98 15.93 0.70
#